data_AF-A0A6N9V4W2-F1
#
_entry.id   AF-A0A6N9V4W2-F1
#
_cell.length_a   1.000
_cell.length_b   1.000
_cell.length_c   1.000
_cell.angle_alpha   90.00
_cell.angle_beta   90.00
_cell.angle_gamma   90.00
#
_symmetry.space_group_name_H-M   'P 1'
#
loop_
_entity.id
_entity.type
_entity.pdbx_description
1 polymer ?
#
loop_
_entity_poly.entity_id
_entity_poly.type
_entity_poly.pdbx_seq_one_letter_code
_entity_poly.pdbx_strand_id
1 'polypeptide(L)' 'AGLMDPQQRLALLLAHQAVEDAGYATRHLADAGTAVVLATSPSSYRAAAGDPGTLSALGNMTFGAPARVAHVLGL' A
#
# COMPACT_ATOMS: atom_id res chain seq x y z
N ALA A 1 -14.61 1.93 -4.77
CA ALA A 1 -13.21 1.46 -4.65
C ALA A 1 -12.66 0.90 -5.98
N GLY A 2 -12.85 1.61 -7.10
CA GLY A 2 -12.47 1.12 -8.45
C GLY A 2 -11.13 1.66 -8.98
N LEU A 3 -10.49 2.60 -8.31
CA LEU A 3 -9.34 3.36 -8.82
C LEU A 3 -7.99 2.93 -8.25
N MET A 4 -7.94 1.79 -7.57
CA MET A 4 -6.75 1.32 -6.86
C MET A 4 -6.28 0.01 -7.46
N ASP A 5 -4.97 -0.12 -7.65
CA ASP A 5 -4.37 -1.35 -8.15
C ASP A 5 -4.65 -2.50 -7.17
N PRO A 6 -5.20 -3.63 -7.64
CA PRO A 6 -5.33 -4.85 -6.85
C PRO A 6 -4.04 -5.26 -6.11
N GLN A 7 -2.86 -5.08 -6.71
CA GLN A 7 -1.58 -5.37 -6.06
C GLN A 7 -1.35 -4.49 -4.83
N GLN A 8 -1.69 -3.21 -4.89
CA GLN A 8 -1.60 -2.33 -3.71
C GLN A 8 -2.59 -2.72 -2.61
N ARG A 9 -3.78 -3.22 -2.97
CA ARG A 9 -4.76 -3.71 -1.98
C ARG A 9 -4.23 -4.97 -1.28
N LEU A 10 -3.69 -5.91 -2.04
CA LEU A 10 -3.10 -7.14 -1.51
C LEU A 10 -1.87 -6.83 -0.65
N ALA A 11 -0.99 -5.93 -1.09
CA ALA A 11 0.16 -5.51 -0.29
C ALA A 11 -0.27 -4.93 1.06
N LEU A 12 -1.33 -4.12 1.10
CA LEU A 12 -1.86 -3.57 2.33
C LEU A 12 -2.42 -4.65 3.28
N LEU A 13 -3.21 -5.57 2.74
CA LEU A 13 -3.75 -6.71 3.52
C LEU A 13 -2.63 -7.57 4.09
N LEU A 14 -1.69 -7.99 3.24
CA LEU A 14 -0.59 -8.86 3.63
C LEU A 14 0.36 -8.19 4.61
N ALA A 15 0.62 -6.89 4.46
CA ALA A 15 1.42 -6.14 5.43
C ALA A 15 0.75 -6.11 6.81
N HIS A 16 -0.57 -5.91 6.87
CA HIS A 16 -1.31 -5.96 8.14
C HIS A 16 -1.24 -7.34 8.78
N GLN A 17 -1.55 -8.39 8.00
CA GLN A 17 -1.49 -9.77 8.48
C GLN A 17 -0.09 -10.17 8.93
N ALA A 18 0.96 -9.77 8.21
CA ALA A 18 2.33 -10.08 8.59
C ALA A 18 2.74 -9.46 9.94
N VAL A 19 2.22 -8.27 10.26
CA VAL A 19 2.46 -7.61 11.55
C VAL A 19 1.74 -8.36 12.67
N GLU A 20 0.48 -8.75 12.45
CA GLU A 20 -0.32 -9.52 13.42
C GLU A 20 0.26 -10.93 13.64
N ASP A 21 0.67 -11.61 12.57
CA ASP A 21 1.29 -12.94 12.61
C ASP A 21 2.62 -12.92 13.37
N ALA A 22 3.34 -11.80 13.32
CA ALA A 22 4.55 -11.57 14.13
C ALA A 22 4.25 -11.25 15.60
N GLY A 23 2.97 -11.19 16.00
CA GLY A 23 2.53 -10.92 17.37
C GLY A 23 2.54 -9.44 17.77
N TYR A 24 2.74 -8.52 16.82
CA TYR A 24 2.74 -7.08 17.08
C TYR A 24 1.37 -6.47 16.82
N ALA A 25 0.97 -5.52 17.65
CA ALA A 25 -0.08 -4.59 17.28
C ALA A 25 0.53 -3.51 16.35
N THR A 26 -0.19 -3.15 15.29
CA THR A 26 0.27 -2.13 14.32
C THR A 26 0.70 -0.82 14.97
N ARG A 27 -0.02 -0.38 16.01
CA ARG A 27 0.31 0.81 16.83
C ARG A 27 1.71 0.80 17.44
N HIS A 28 2.29 -0.38 17.71
CA HIS A 28 3.63 -0.46 18.30
C HIS A 28 4.74 -0.13 17.28
N LEU A 29 4.44 -0.21 15.99
CA LEU A 29 5.42 0.09 14.94
C LEU A 29 5.56 1.59 14.67
N ALA A 30 4.54 2.38 14.99
CA ALA A 30 4.52 3.83 14.82
C ALA A 30 5.59 4.54 15.66
N ASP A 31 5.83 4.05 16.88
CA ASP A 31 6.81 4.64 17.81
C ASP A 31 8.26 4.18 17.53
N ALA A 32 8.46 3.18 16.66
CA ALA A 32 9.74 2.51 16.46
C ALA A 32 10.60 3.08 15.32
N GLY A 33 10.11 4.08 14.56
CA GLY A 33 10.82 4.63 13.40
C GLY A 33 10.95 3.61 12.26
N THR A 34 9.89 2.88 11.98
CA THR A 34 9.90 1.74 11.04
C THR A 34 9.84 2.20 9.58
N ALA A 35 10.75 1.72 8.73
CA ALA A 35 10.71 1.98 7.29
C ALA A 35 9.90 0.92 6.52
N VAL A 36 9.19 1.33 5.47
CA VAL A 36 8.49 0.43 4.53
C VAL A 36 9.18 0.47 3.18
N VAL A 37 9.65 -0.69 2.71
CA VAL A 37 10.32 -0.83 1.41
C VAL A 37 9.65 -1.94 0.61
N LEU A 38 9.17 -1.62 -0.59
CA LEU A 38 8.48 -2.54 -1.48
C LEU A 38 8.94 -2.31 -2.93
N ALA A 39 9.39 -3.37 -3.59
CA ALA A 39 9.58 -3.38 -5.03
C ALA A 39 8.27 -3.82 -5.70
N THR A 40 7.75 -3.01 -6.62
CA THR A 40 6.52 -3.34 -7.37
C THR A 40 6.75 -3.19 -8.86
N SER A 41 6.13 -4.06 -9.64
CA SER A 41 6.07 -3.90 -11.08
C SER A 41 5.10 -2.78 -11.46
N PRO A 42 5.26 -2.14 -12.63
CA PRO A 42 4.32 -1.14 -13.12
C PRO A 42 2.89 -1.69 -13.17
N SER A 43 1.92 -0.86 -12.76
CA SER A 43 0.51 -1.22 -12.77
C SER A 43 -0.05 -1.31 -14.19
N SER A 44 -0.45 -2.51 -14.62
CA SER A 44 -1.30 -2.70 -15.81
C SER A 44 -2.74 -2.27 -15.55
N TYR A 45 -3.17 -2.28 -14.29
CA TYR A 45 -4.51 -1.87 -13.88
C TYR A 45 -4.77 -0.39 -14.16
N ARG A 46 -3.75 0.47 -14.08
CA ARG A 46 -3.89 1.90 -14.41
C ARG A 46 -4.49 2.15 -15.80
N ALA A 47 -4.06 1.36 -16.79
CA ALA A 47 -4.58 1.47 -18.15
C ALA A 47 -6.05 1.00 -18.22
N ALA A 48 -6.38 -0.09 -17.52
CA ALA A 48 -7.74 -0.62 -17.45
C ALA A 48 -8.71 0.29 -16.66
N ALA A 49 -8.22 1.02 -15.66
CA ALA A 49 -9.02 1.93 -14.86
C ALA A 49 -9.55 3.14 -15.68
N GLY A 50 -8.86 3.52 -16.75
CA GLY A 50 -9.32 4.53 -17.72
C GLY A 50 -9.53 5.95 -17.18
N ASP A 51 -9.18 6.20 -15.92
CA ASP A 51 -9.38 7.47 -15.22
C ASP A 51 -8.05 8.25 -15.13
N PRO A 52 -7.95 9.44 -15.75
CA PRO A 52 -6.75 10.29 -15.68
C PRO A 52 -6.67 11.13 -14.39
N GLY A 53 -7.66 11.06 -13.49
CA GLY A 53 -7.75 11.86 -12.28
C GLY A 53 -6.65 11.58 -11.24
N THR A 54 -6.42 12.55 -10.36
CA THR A 54 -5.37 12.46 -9.32
C THR A 54 -5.54 11.26 -8.40
N LEU A 55 -6.78 10.88 -8.07
CA LEU A 55 -7.05 9.71 -7.23
C LEU A 55 -6.66 8.39 -7.92
N SER A 56 -6.87 8.28 -9.23
CA SER A 56 -6.39 7.15 -10.04
C SER A 56 -4.86 7.15 -10.12
N ALA A 57 -4.23 8.31 -10.27
CA ALA A 57 -2.78 8.43 -10.26
C ALA A 57 -2.18 7.92 -8.93
N LEU A 58 -2.73 8.35 -7.78
CA LEU A 58 -2.32 7.90 -6.45
C LEU A 58 -2.58 6.41 -6.22
N GLY A 59 -3.69 5.88 -6.73
CA GLY A 59 -4.08 4.49 -6.55
C GLY A 59 -3.33 3.47 -7.40
N ASN A 60 -2.51 3.91 -8.38
CA ASN A 60 -1.93 3.00 -9.37
C ASN A 60 -0.42 3.21 -9.65
N MET A 61 0.21 4.25 -9.13
CA MET A 61 1.66 4.42 -9.26
C MET A 61 2.43 3.52 -8.30
N THR A 62 3.64 3.11 -8.68
CA THR A 62 4.46 2.13 -7.94
C THR A 62 4.82 2.59 -6.51
N PHE A 63 5.03 3.90 -6.32
CA PHE A 63 5.26 4.47 -4.98
C PHE A 63 4.04 4.33 -4.06
N GLY A 64 2.84 4.14 -4.62
CA GLY A 64 1.60 4.09 -3.87
C GLY A 64 1.52 2.86 -2.95
N ALA A 65 2.15 1.73 -3.32
CA ALA A 65 2.17 0.55 -2.47
C ALA A 65 2.87 0.79 -1.12
N PRO A 66 4.17 1.16 -1.07
CA PRO A 66 4.85 1.41 0.20
C PRO A 66 4.29 2.62 0.95
N ALA A 67 3.95 3.71 0.25
CA ALA A 67 3.41 4.91 0.89
C ALA A 67 2.08 4.64 1.62
N ARG A 68 1.19 3.82 1.03
CA ARG A 68 -0.10 3.49 1.66
C ARG A 68 0.05 2.52 2.83
N VAL A 69 0.96 1.56 2.75
CA VAL A 69 1.27 0.69 3.89
C VAL A 69 1.79 1.51 5.06
N ALA A 70 2.78 2.39 4.82
CA ALA A 70 3.31 3.27 5.85
C ALA A 70 2.20 4.14 6.46
N HIS A 71 1.44 4.83 5.62
CA HIS A 71 0.36 5.71 6.06
C HIS A 71 -0.72 5.00 6.89
N VAL A 72 -1.15 3.79 6.50
CA VAL A 72 -2.20 3.05 7.21
C VAL A 72 -1.69 2.40 8.50
N LEU A 73 -0.42 2.00 8.56
CA LEU A 73 0.18 1.44 9.77
C LEU A 73 0.71 2.51 10.74
N GLY A 74 0.68 3.79 10.35
CA GLY A 74 1.13 4.91 11.17
C GLY A 74 2.65 5.05 11.23
N LEU A 75 3.34 4.65 10.16
CA LEU A 75 4.81 4.68 10.01
C LEU A 75 5.29 5.96 9.32
#